data_AF-A0AAN9RLG4-F1
#
_entry.id   AF-A0AAN9RLG4-F1
#
_cell.length_a   1.000
_cell.length_b   1.000
_cell.length_c   1.000
_cell.angle_alpha   90.00
_cell.angle_beta   90.00
_cell.angle_gamma   90.00
#
_symmetry.space_group_name_H-M   'P 1'
#
loop_
_entity.id
_entity.type
_entity.pdbx_description
1 polymer ?
#
loop_
_entity_poly.entity_id
_entity_poly.type
_entity_poly.pdbx_seq_one_letter_code
_entity_poly.pdbx_strand_id
1 'polypeptide(L)'
;MSDTEITPDHPSVSPQTEAPPLPHPSDALSFTIWPPTQRTRDAVVNRLIETLSSPSVLSKRYGTLSSDEASAAAHQIEDEGFSAADASAATSADGIETLQLYSKEISKRMLDTVKARAPPGGAAVEEVATVVSE
;
A
#
# COMPACT_ATOMS: atom_id res chain seq x y z
N MET A 1 -79.32 -17.79 -3.01
CA MET A 1 -78.41 -18.80 -3.58
C MET A 1 -77.02 -18.20 -3.64
N SER A 2 -76.02 -19.04 -3.34
CA SER A 2 -74.57 -18.83 -3.54
C SER A 2 -73.92 -17.89 -2.51
N ASP A 3 -73.23 -18.37 -1.47
CA ASP A 3 -72.05 -19.25 -1.35
C ASP A 3 -70.73 -18.45 -1.30
N THR A 4 -69.89 -18.89 -0.38
CA THR A 4 -68.61 -18.35 0.09
C THR A 4 -67.53 -18.36 -0.99
N GLU A 5 -66.67 -17.33 -1.04
CA GLU A 5 -65.29 -17.54 -1.50
C GLU A 5 -64.30 -16.69 -0.69
N ILE A 6 -63.40 -17.39 0.00
CA ILE A 6 -62.15 -16.93 0.61
C ILE A 6 -61.05 -17.11 -0.44
N THR A 7 -60.12 -16.14 -0.59
CA THR A 7 -58.64 -16.36 -0.68
C THR A 7 -57.92 -15.02 -1.02
N PRO A 8 -56.66 -14.83 -0.54
CA PRO A 8 -56.08 -13.53 -0.20
C PRO A 8 -54.96 -13.07 -1.16
N ASP A 9 -54.43 -11.88 -0.85
CA ASP A 9 -53.07 -11.39 -1.13
C ASP A 9 -52.63 -11.28 -2.61
N HIS A 10 -52.69 -10.05 -3.13
CA HIS A 10 -51.70 -9.57 -4.08
C HIS A 10 -51.66 -8.03 -4.03
N PRO A 11 -50.69 -7.39 -3.36
CA PRO A 11 -50.45 -5.97 -3.59
C PRO A 11 -49.89 -5.82 -5.01
N SER A 12 -50.78 -5.30 -5.86
CA SER A 12 -50.56 -4.88 -7.24
C SER A 12 -49.22 -4.16 -7.42
N VAL A 13 -48.45 -4.70 -8.36
CA VAL A 13 -47.23 -4.17 -8.97
C VAL A 13 -47.26 -2.65 -9.08
N SER A 14 -46.38 -1.97 -8.34
CA SER A 14 -45.99 -0.60 -8.66
C SER A 14 -45.07 -0.64 -9.89
N PRO A 15 -45.22 0.27 -10.86
CA PRO A 15 -44.36 0.28 -12.04
C PRO A 15 -42.93 0.57 -11.59
N GLN A 16 -42.04 -0.42 -11.75
CA GLN A 16 -40.60 -0.18 -11.70
C GLN A 16 -40.26 0.75 -12.85
N THR A 17 -40.27 2.05 -12.55
CA THR A 17 -39.52 3.03 -13.33
C THR A 17 -38.07 2.63 -13.15
N GLU A 18 -37.51 2.03 -14.19
CA GLU A 18 -36.09 1.71 -14.30
C GLU A 18 -35.30 3.01 -14.04
N ALA A 19 -34.79 3.12 -12.81
CA ALA A 19 -33.89 4.20 -12.46
C ALA A 19 -32.60 4.01 -13.28
N PRO A 20 -32.03 5.07 -13.88
CA PRO A 20 -30.73 4.99 -14.52
C PRO A 20 -29.74 4.34 -13.55
N PRO A 21 -28.82 3.47 -14.02
CA PRO A 21 -27.82 2.88 -13.14
C PRO A 21 -27.09 4.03 -12.45
N LEU A 22 -27.30 4.15 -11.14
CA LEU A 22 -26.55 5.07 -10.29
C LEU A 22 -25.08 4.70 -10.49
N PRO A 23 -24.21 5.65 -10.88
CA PRO A 23 -22.79 5.37 -10.98
C PRO A 23 -22.32 4.81 -9.65
N HIS A 24 -21.72 3.64 -9.71
CA HIS A 24 -21.15 2.99 -8.53
C HIS A 24 -20.14 3.98 -7.94
N PRO A 25 -20.13 4.23 -6.62
CA PRO A 25 -19.14 5.11 -6.01
C PRO A 25 -17.71 4.61 -6.28
N SER A 26 -17.53 3.35 -6.69
CA SER A 26 -16.27 2.77 -7.16
C SER A 26 -15.72 3.45 -8.42
N ASP A 27 -16.56 3.83 -9.39
CA ASP A 27 -16.10 4.42 -10.66
C ASP A 27 -15.71 5.90 -10.53
N ALA A 28 -16.27 6.61 -9.55
CA ALA A 28 -15.96 8.02 -9.31
C ALA A 28 -14.65 8.22 -8.50
N LEU A 29 -14.21 7.19 -7.78
CA LEU A 29 -12.96 7.24 -7.01
C LEU A 29 -11.74 6.96 -7.90
N SER A 30 -11.90 6.19 -8.98
CA SER A 30 -10.81 5.86 -9.91
C SER A 30 -10.17 7.09 -10.59
N PHE A 31 -10.92 8.19 -10.77
CA PHE A 31 -10.44 9.39 -11.46
C PHE A 31 -9.62 10.37 -10.59
N THR A 32 -9.44 10.13 -9.29
CA THR A 32 -8.66 11.07 -8.41
C THR A 32 -7.74 10.36 -7.41
N ILE A 33 -7.69 9.03 -7.39
CA ILE A 33 -6.78 8.30 -6.48
C ILE A 33 -5.30 8.45 -6.87
N TRP A 34 -5.00 8.65 -8.16
CA TRP A 34 -3.65 8.80 -8.68
C TRP A 34 -3.50 10.09 -9.50
N PRO A 35 -2.38 10.84 -9.37
CA PRO A 35 -1.24 10.60 -8.48
C PRO A 35 -1.50 11.01 -7.02
N PRO A 36 -0.89 10.33 -6.03
CA PRO A 36 -0.95 10.74 -4.63
C PRO A 36 -0.37 12.15 -4.45
N THR A 37 -0.97 12.93 -3.55
CA THR A 37 -0.44 14.26 -3.22
C THR A 37 0.97 14.17 -2.63
N GLN A 38 1.76 15.22 -2.78
CA GLN A 38 3.12 15.28 -2.21
C GLN A 38 3.13 14.97 -0.70
N ARG A 39 2.13 15.46 0.04
CA ARG A 39 1.97 15.15 1.48
C ARG A 39 1.83 13.65 1.74
N THR A 40 1.11 12.93 0.90
CA THR A 40 0.96 11.47 1.01
C THR A 40 2.28 10.77 0.69
N ARG A 41 2.99 11.24 -0.34
CA ARG A 41 4.34 10.74 -0.67
C ARG A 41 5.30 10.92 0.50
N ASP A 42 5.36 12.10 1.10
CA ASP A 42 6.18 12.38 2.28
C ASP A 42 5.79 11.52 3.49
N ALA A 43 4.50 11.26 3.70
CA ALA A 43 4.05 10.36 4.77
C ALA A 43 4.52 8.92 4.54
N VAL A 44 4.55 8.45 3.29
CA VAL A 44 5.09 7.13 2.92
C VAL A 44 6.60 7.08 3.16
N VAL A 45 7.34 8.11 2.76
CA VAL A 45 8.79 8.22 3.04
C VAL A 45 9.05 8.16 4.55
N ASN A 46 8.40 9.00 5.34
CA ASN A 46 8.57 9.00 6.80
C ASN A 46 8.27 7.64 7.41
N ARG A 47 7.21 6.96 6.94
CA ARG A 47 6.86 5.61 7.38
C ARG A 47 7.93 4.58 7.02
N LEU A 48 8.53 4.69 5.83
CA LEU A 48 9.65 3.85 5.43
C LEU A 48 10.89 4.10 6.30
N ILE A 49 11.21 5.37 6.59
CA ILE A 49 12.32 5.75 7.48
C ILE A 49 12.12 5.13 8.85
N GLU A 50 10.94 5.29 9.46
CA GLU A 50 10.63 4.67 10.75
C GLU A 50 10.78 3.14 10.69
N THR A 51 10.30 2.51 9.61
CA THR A 51 10.36 1.05 9.46
C THR A 51 11.79 0.52 9.31
N LEU A 52 12.64 1.28 8.62
CA LEU A 52 14.03 0.93 8.31
C LEU A 52 15.00 1.26 9.45
N SER A 53 14.74 2.33 10.20
CA SER A 53 15.57 2.80 11.32
C SER A 53 15.14 2.25 12.68
N SER A 54 13.86 1.88 12.86
CA SER A 54 13.35 1.36 14.13
C SER A 54 13.58 -0.15 14.30
N PRO A 55 13.82 -0.64 15.53
CA PRO A 55 13.86 -2.06 15.80
C PRO A 55 12.50 -2.73 15.50
N SER A 56 12.46 -3.56 14.45
CA SER A 56 11.26 -4.24 13.96
C SER A 56 11.58 -5.70 13.60
N VAL A 57 10.58 -6.45 13.10
CA VAL A 57 10.77 -7.81 12.59
C VAL A 57 11.81 -7.85 11.47
N LEU A 58 11.87 -6.79 10.65
CA LEU A 58 12.88 -6.64 9.61
C LEU A 58 14.29 -6.45 10.20
N SER A 59 14.44 -5.62 11.22
CA SER A 59 15.75 -5.38 11.81
C SER A 59 16.32 -6.60 12.53
N LYS A 60 15.47 -7.48 13.05
CA LYS A 60 15.90 -8.79 13.60
C LYS A 60 16.49 -9.72 12.53
N ARG A 61 16.12 -9.55 11.27
CA ARG A 61 16.52 -10.44 10.16
C ARG A 61 17.62 -9.82 9.28
N TYR A 62 17.63 -8.51 9.15
CA TYR A 62 18.48 -7.78 8.20
C TYR A 62 19.32 -6.65 8.85
N GLY A 63 19.16 -6.41 10.15
CA GLY A 63 19.80 -5.30 10.88
C GLY A 63 19.02 -3.98 10.78
N THR A 64 19.35 -3.01 11.64
CA THR A 64 18.81 -1.64 11.58
C THR A 64 19.67 -0.75 10.67
N LEU A 65 19.05 0.22 10.01
CA LEU A 65 19.74 1.29 9.26
C LEU A 65 19.95 2.51 10.16
N SER A 66 21.03 3.26 9.91
CA SER A 66 21.16 4.60 10.49
C SER A 66 20.04 5.50 9.95
N SER A 67 19.64 6.51 10.70
CA SER A 67 18.56 7.43 10.28
C SER A 67 18.86 8.10 8.92
N ASP A 68 20.13 8.41 8.65
CA ASP A 68 20.58 9.01 7.39
C ASP A 68 20.45 8.03 6.21
N GLU A 69 20.96 6.81 6.37
CA GLU A 69 20.86 5.74 5.37
C GLU A 69 19.39 5.34 5.12
N ALA A 70 18.58 5.25 6.18
CA ALA A 70 17.17 4.95 6.09
C ALA A 70 16.40 6.05 5.34
N SER A 71 16.77 7.32 5.54
CA SER A 71 16.21 8.45 4.80
C SER A 71 16.54 8.37 3.32
N ALA A 72 17.82 8.22 2.96
CA ALA A 72 18.25 8.10 1.57
C ALA A 72 17.56 6.92 0.87
N ALA A 73 17.54 5.74 1.52
CA ALA A 73 16.87 4.56 1.00
C ALA A 73 15.36 4.76 0.86
N ALA A 74 14.69 5.37 1.84
CA ALA A 74 13.25 5.61 1.79
C ALA A 74 12.85 6.54 0.65
N HIS A 75 13.60 7.63 0.44
CA HIS A 75 13.40 8.54 -0.69
C HIS A 75 13.58 7.82 -2.03
N GLN A 76 14.63 7.00 -2.16
CA GLN A 76 14.88 6.25 -3.38
C GLN A 76 13.79 5.20 -3.65
N ILE A 77 13.38 4.44 -2.63
CA ILE A 77 12.32 3.43 -2.73
C ILE A 77 11.00 4.08 -3.17
N GLU A 78 10.66 5.21 -2.57
CA GLU A 78 9.41 5.92 -2.87
C GLU A 78 9.44 6.51 -4.28
N ASP A 79 10.53 7.18 -4.68
CA ASP A 79 10.64 7.81 -6.00
C ASP A 79 10.59 6.77 -7.13
N GLU A 80 11.33 5.66 -6.97
CA GLU A 80 11.29 4.57 -7.94
C GLU A 80 9.94 3.85 -7.96
N GLY A 81 9.29 3.70 -6.80
CA GLY A 81 7.95 3.13 -6.70
C GLY A 81 6.90 4.01 -7.37
N PHE A 82 6.99 5.33 -7.16
CA PHE A 82 6.14 6.32 -7.80
C PHE A 82 6.34 6.32 -9.31
N SER A 83 7.58 6.37 -9.79
CA SER A 83 7.91 6.36 -11.22
C SER A 83 7.40 5.09 -11.93
N ALA A 84 7.57 3.92 -11.30
CA ALA A 84 7.05 2.66 -11.84
C ALA A 84 5.51 2.64 -11.91
N ALA A 85 4.84 3.14 -10.88
CA ALA A 85 3.39 3.25 -10.85
C ALA A 85 2.88 4.31 -11.84
N ASP A 86 3.53 5.47 -11.93
CA ASP A 86 3.18 6.56 -12.84
C ASP A 86 3.30 6.14 -14.32
N ALA A 87 4.34 5.37 -14.66
CA ALA A 87 4.46 4.76 -15.97
C ALA A 87 3.31 3.79 -16.28
N SER A 88 2.82 3.05 -15.28
CA SER A 88 1.63 2.19 -15.42
C SER A 88 0.35 3.02 -15.53
N ALA A 89 0.23 4.12 -14.78
CA ALA A 89 -0.90 5.04 -14.80
C ALA A 89 -1.14 5.63 -16.20
N ALA A 90 -0.06 5.85 -16.96
CA ALA A 90 -0.15 6.29 -18.35
C ALA A 90 -0.83 5.26 -19.29
N THR A 91 -0.89 3.99 -18.87
CA THR A 91 -1.45 2.87 -19.66
C THR A 91 -2.70 2.25 -19.06
N SER A 92 -2.89 2.38 -17.74
CA SER A 92 -4.01 1.86 -16.97
C SER A 92 -5.05 2.96 -16.75
N ALA A 93 -6.30 2.71 -17.13
CA ALA A 93 -7.40 3.64 -16.85
C ALA A 93 -7.87 3.60 -15.38
N ASP A 94 -7.39 2.64 -14.59
CA ASP A 94 -7.77 2.47 -13.18
C ASP A 94 -6.67 2.97 -12.22
N GLY A 95 -6.95 4.08 -11.54
CA GLY A 95 -6.09 4.64 -10.50
C GLY A 95 -5.92 3.71 -9.29
N ILE A 96 -6.84 2.78 -9.07
CA ILE A 96 -6.74 1.80 -7.97
C ILE A 96 -5.67 0.75 -8.29
N GLU A 97 -5.65 0.21 -9.50
CA GLU A 97 -4.60 -0.72 -9.95
C GLU A 97 -3.21 -0.07 -9.85
N THR A 98 -3.14 1.21 -10.26
CA THR A 98 -1.92 2.01 -10.17
C THR A 98 -1.44 2.15 -8.71
N LEU A 99 -2.35 2.45 -7.78
CA LEU A 99 -2.02 2.53 -6.35
C LEU A 99 -1.59 1.18 -5.76
N GLN A 100 -2.21 0.09 -6.20
CA GLN A 100 -1.81 -1.26 -5.80
C GLN A 100 -0.39 -1.59 -6.29
N LEU A 101 -0.07 -1.22 -7.53
CA LEU A 101 1.27 -1.36 -8.09
C LEU A 101 2.29 -0.54 -7.28
N TYR A 102 1.97 0.71 -6.95
CA TYR A 102 2.80 1.57 -6.11
C TYR A 102 3.12 0.91 -4.76
N SER A 103 2.11 0.40 -4.06
CA SER A 103 2.27 -0.31 -2.78
C SER A 103 3.15 -1.56 -2.91
N LYS A 104 2.94 -2.33 -3.98
CA LYS A 104 3.72 -3.54 -4.29
C LYS A 104 5.19 -3.21 -4.59
N GLU A 105 5.44 -2.19 -5.38
CA GLU A 105 6.79 -1.77 -5.77
C GLU A 105 7.57 -1.20 -4.58
N ILE A 106 6.93 -0.40 -3.72
CA ILE A 106 7.53 0.06 -2.46
C ILE A 106 7.90 -1.13 -1.57
N SER A 107 6.95 -2.04 -1.33
CA SER A 107 7.17 -3.18 -0.44
C SER A 107 8.29 -4.09 -0.95
N LYS A 108 8.34 -4.31 -2.27
CA LYS A 108 9.39 -5.10 -2.93
C LYS A 108 10.76 -4.43 -2.77
N ARG A 109 10.89 -3.14 -3.06
CA ARG A 109 12.16 -2.40 -2.98
C ARG A 109 12.66 -2.22 -1.56
N MET A 110 11.75 -2.00 -0.62
CA MET A 110 12.09 -1.99 0.80
C MET A 110 12.70 -3.34 1.21
N LEU A 111 12.08 -4.45 0.81
CA LEU A 111 12.60 -5.77 1.11
C LEU A 111 13.94 -6.06 0.40
N ASP A 112 14.10 -5.61 -0.84
CA ASP A 112 15.34 -5.75 -1.60
C ASP A 112 16.49 -4.98 -0.94
N THR A 113 16.23 -3.74 -0.51
CA THR A 113 17.20 -2.88 0.20
C THR A 113 17.73 -3.54 1.47
N VAL A 114 16.85 -4.09 2.30
CA VAL A 114 17.28 -4.76 3.54
C VAL A 114 17.96 -6.11 3.26
N LYS A 115 17.57 -6.80 2.18
CA LYS A 115 18.21 -8.07 1.77
C LYS A 115 19.61 -7.87 1.20
N ALA A 116 19.81 -6.87 0.34
CA ALA A 116 21.11 -6.56 -0.25
C ALA A 116 22.17 -6.22 0.80
N ARG A 117 21.73 -5.71 1.96
CA ARG A 117 22.59 -5.38 3.09
C ARG A 117 22.84 -6.54 4.04
N ALA A 118 21.92 -7.52 4.12
CA ALA A 118 22.20 -8.69 4.94
C ALA A 118 23.42 -9.43 4.38
N PRO A 119 24.42 -9.73 5.21
CA PRO A 119 25.54 -10.52 4.76
C PRO A 119 25.01 -11.88 4.25
N PRO A 120 25.57 -12.46 3.17
CA PRO A 120 25.16 -13.77 2.67
C PRO A 120 25.39 -14.93 3.66
N GLY A 121 25.85 -14.65 4.89
CA GLY A 121 25.86 -15.56 6.03
C GLY A 121 25.61 -14.79 7.31
N GLY A 122 24.40 -14.91 7.87
CA GLY A 122 24.17 -14.53 9.25
C GLY A 122 24.91 -15.47 10.19
N ALA A 123 26.15 -15.13 10.54
CA ALA A 123 26.87 -15.71 11.64
C ALA A 123 27.59 -14.58 12.39
N ALA A 124 27.14 -14.35 13.62
CA ALA A 124 27.78 -13.66 14.73
C ALA A 124 28.94 -12.72 14.38
N VAL A 125 28.71 -11.41 14.50
CA VAL A 125 29.75 -10.53 15.04
C VAL A 125 29.33 -10.13 16.45
N GLU A 126 29.77 -10.97 17.37
CA GLU A 126 30.07 -10.57 18.76
C GLU A 126 31.01 -9.37 18.68
N GLU A 127 30.53 -8.20 19.13
CA GLU A 127 31.37 -7.04 19.37
C GLU A 127 32.18 -7.30 20.65
N VAL A 128 33.35 -7.90 20.50
CA VAL A 128 34.36 -7.96 21.56
C VAL A 128 35.38 -6.84 21.40
N ALA A 129 35.41 -6.00 22.43
CA ALA A 129 36.53 -5.21 22.95
C ALA A 129 37.21 -4.16 22.06
N THR A 130 37.17 -2.91 22.53
CA THR A 130 38.37 -2.06 22.54
C THR A 130 38.63 -1.49 23.93
N VAL A 131 39.87 -1.76 24.34
CA VAL A 131 40.64 -1.45 25.55
C VAL A 131 40.95 0.05 25.76
N VAL A 132 41.10 0.46 27.03
CA VAL A 132 42.08 1.49 27.50
C VAL A 132 42.10 1.43 29.06
N SER A 133 43.12 0.84 29.71
CA SER A 133 44.38 1.44 30.23
C SER A 133 44.11 2.63 31.17
N GLU A 134 44.42 2.60 32.46
CA GLU A 134 45.74 2.46 33.13
C GLU A 134 45.58 1.92 34.57
#